data_AF-A0A2T6ZD82-F1
#
_entry.id   AF-A0A2T6ZD82-F1
#
_cell.length_a   1.000
_cell.length_b   1.000
_cell.length_c   1.000
_cell.angle_alpha   90.00
_cell.angle_beta   90.00
_cell.angle_gamma   90.00
#
_symmetry.space_group_name_H-M   'P 1'
#
loop_
_entity.id
_entity.type
_entity.pdbx_description
1 polymer ?
#
loop_
_entity_poly.entity_id
_entity_poly.type
_entity_poly.pdbx_seq_one_letter_code
_entity_poly.pdbx_strand_id
1 'polypeptide(L)'
;MSFSKSPTHFTTTVRTGIFRHPTYRIRTPLNRGLRSAINHAQQRSGSPITMLRHSASLMRHEARSLKLSLEQHAQFREQDTLRSQKQQATLFQHFEDQLKHCREQQDALLKHFQDQEQQYQKRVEQKNIQNRELLCAALEERTERLKLQGRYNACGALERIVYQAKLEKKIPPTTGIQEGLGKLAEGREFTDILEQEVKARRRLDLGFTVSFENLYHNTSWRTNGNDGAIIIVEETTFPDNDRAALVCLLKLQSSWLCPLPWKEKLHEFPKGGK
;
A
#
# COMPACT_ATOMS: atom_id res chain seq x y z
N MET A 1 15.13 -2.82 24.78
CA MET A 1 15.22 -3.68 23.59
C MET A 1 13.87 -4.33 23.35
N SER A 2 13.09 -3.82 22.40
CA SER A 2 11.73 -4.27 22.11
C SER A 2 11.75 -5.20 20.89
N PHE A 3 11.46 -6.47 21.12
CA PHE A 3 11.40 -7.50 20.08
C PHE A 3 10.20 -7.27 19.16
N SER A 4 10.49 -7.03 17.88
CA SER A 4 9.51 -7.04 16.79
C SER A 4 8.99 -8.47 16.62
N LYS A 5 7.76 -8.72 17.09
CA LYS A 5 7.05 -9.97 16.82
C LYS A 5 6.68 -10.01 15.34
N SER A 6 7.22 -10.99 14.62
CA SER A 6 6.93 -11.24 13.21
C SER A 6 5.45 -11.58 13.02
N PRO A 7 4.84 -11.21 11.87
CA PRO A 7 3.45 -11.54 11.58
C PRO A 7 3.27 -13.05 11.44
N THR A 8 2.41 -13.63 12.27
CA THR A 8 1.97 -15.01 12.14
C THR A 8 1.14 -15.14 10.88
N HIS A 9 1.65 -15.84 9.88
CA HIS A 9 0.90 -16.20 8.68
C HIS A 9 -0.27 -17.10 9.09
N PHE A 10 -1.49 -16.56 9.05
CA PHE A 10 -2.70 -17.37 9.19
C PHE A 10 -3.00 -18.04 7.85
N THR A 11 -2.64 -19.31 7.75
CA THR A 11 -3.10 -20.20 6.67
C THR A 11 -4.54 -20.60 6.97
N THR A 12 -5.51 -19.79 6.57
CA THR A 12 -6.93 -20.15 6.64
C THR A 12 -7.23 -21.17 5.54
N THR A 13 -7.21 -22.45 5.91
CA THR A 13 -7.77 -23.54 5.09
C THR A 13 -9.29 -23.33 5.02
N VAL A 14 -9.76 -22.84 3.86
CA VAL A 14 -11.19 -22.71 3.56
C VAL A 14 -11.77 -24.12 3.49
N ARG A 15 -12.41 -24.54 4.59
CA ARG A 15 -13.13 -25.81 4.68
C ARG A 15 -14.44 -25.64 3.92
N THR A 16 -14.49 -26.12 2.69
CA THR A 16 -15.72 -26.23 1.89
C THR A 16 -16.64 -27.25 2.57
N GLY A 17 -17.51 -26.75 3.44
CA GLY A 17 -18.56 -27.54 4.07
C GLY A 17 -19.51 -28.06 3.00
N ILE A 18 -19.56 -29.39 2.87
CA ILE A 18 -20.51 -30.10 2.01
C ILE A 18 -21.92 -29.71 2.46
N PHE A 19 -22.61 -28.92 1.63
CA PHE A 19 -24.01 -28.54 1.81
C PHE A 19 -24.86 -29.81 1.72
N ARG A 20 -25.24 -30.36 2.87
CA ARG A 20 -26.26 -31.41 2.93
C ARG A 20 -27.61 -30.74 2.74
N HIS A 21 -28.22 -30.95 1.58
CA HIS A 21 -29.60 -30.57 1.33
C HIS A 21 -30.54 -31.31 2.30
N PRO A 22 -31.37 -30.61 3.09
CA PRO A 22 -32.45 -31.24 3.82
C PRO A 22 -33.51 -31.69 2.82
N THR A 23 -33.58 -32.99 2.55
CA THR A 23 -34.72 -33.60 1.87
C THR A 23 -35.92 -33.52 2.80
N TYR A 24 -36.67 -32.42 2.68
CA TYR A 24 -37.99 -32.29 3.29
C TYR A 24 -38.92 -33.32 2.66
N ARG A 25 -39.07 -34.45 3.35
CA ARG A 25 -40.04 -35.50 3.03
C ARG A 25 -41.43 -34.98 3.41
N ILE A 26 -42.09 -34.30 2.47
CA ILE A 26 -43.49 -33.90 2.59
C ILE A 26 -44.32 -35.19 2.65
N ARG A 27 -44.79 -35.56 3.85
CA ARG A 27 -45.84 -36.56 4.02
C ARG A 27 -47.18 -35.89 3.71
N THR A 28 -47.77 -36.24 2.58
CA THR A 28 -49.19 -36.01 2.30
C THR A 28 -50.02 -36.88 3.26
N PRO A 29 -50.89 -36.31 4.12
CA PRO A 29 -51.87 -37.11 4.84
C PRO A 29 -52.95 -37.56 3.86
N LEU A 30 -52.85 -38.83 3.44
CA LEU A 30 -53.91 -39.51 2.70
C LEU A 30 -55.17 -39.61 3.57
N ASN A 31 -56.23 -38.96 3.11
CA ASN A 31 -57.65 -39.26 3.29
C ASN A 31 -57.98 -40.38 4.29
N ARG A 32 -58.31 -39.98 5.52
CA ARG A 32 -59.03 -40.83 6.48
C ARG A 32 -60.45 -40.31 6.61
N GLY A 33 -61.42 -41.11 6.14
CA GLY A 33 -62.79 -41.09 6.64
C GLY A 33 -63.85 -40.48 5.73
N LEU A 34 -64.28 -41.22 4.70
CA LEU A 34 -65.68 -41.21 4.30
C LEU A 34 -66.21 -42.65 4.39
N ARG A 35 -66.74 -42.99 5.56
CA ARG A 35 -67.55 -44.17 5.79
C ARG A 35 -68.99 -43.67 5.92
N SER A 36 -69.68 -43.52 4.80
CA SER A 36 -71.12 -43.27 4.81
C SER A 36 -71.84 -44.62 4.86
N ALA A 37 -72.53 -44.83 5.98
CA ALA A 37 -73.43 -45.93 6.21
C ALA A 37 -74.56 -45.92 5.17
N ILE A 38 -74.73 -47.07 4.50
CA ILE A 38 -75.91 -47.37 3.69
C ILE A 38 -77.02 -47.71 4.67
N ASN A 39 -77.95 -46.79 4.90
CA ASN A 39 -79.21 -47.09 5.55
C ASN A 39 -80.35 -46.96 4.55
N HIS A 40 -81.04 -48.09 4.37
CA HIS A 40 -82.35 -48.24 3.76
C HIS A 40 -83.38 -47.24 4.34
N ALA A 41 -84.19 -46.65 3.46
CA ALA A 41 -85.55 -46.23 3.81
C ALA A 41 -86.45 -46.19 2.55
N GLN A 42 -87.30 -47.21 2.46
CA GLN A 42 -88.68 -47.24 1.97
C GLN A 42 -89.12 -46.26 0.87
N GLN A 43 -89.50 -46.88 -0.26
CA GLN A 43 -90.42 -46.35 -1.25
C GLN A 43 -91.75 -45.95 -0.60
N ARG A 44 -92.16 -44.70 -0.80
CA ARG A 44 -93.57 -44.28 -0.78
C ARG A 44 -93.90 -43.65 -2.12
N SER A 45 -94.85 -44.28 -2.81
CA SER A 45 -95.46 -43.86 -4.07
C SER A 45 -96.30 -42.59 -3.86
N GLY A 46 -95.66 -41.43 -4.06
CA GLY A 46 -96.32 -40.12 -4.18
C GLY A 46 -96.47 -39.73 -5.66
N SER A 47 -97.64 -39.21 -6.01
CA SER A 47 -98.10 -38.96 -7.38
C SER A 47 -97.20 -37.99 -8.20
N PRO A 48 -97.03 -38.17 -9.54
CA PRO A 48 -95.89 -37.63 -10.31
C PRO A 48 -95.88 -36.12 -10.61
N ILE A 49 -96.96 -35.39 -10.31
CA ILE A 49 -97.16 -34.05 -10.89
C ILE A 49 -96.58 -32.92 -10.02
N THR A 50 -96.29 -33.17 -8.74
CA THR A 50 -95.58 -32.22 -7.85
C THR A 50 -94.05 -32.39 -7.83
N MET A 51 -93.50 -33.50 -8.32
CA MET A 51 -92.04 -33.75 -8.37
C MET A 51 -91.31 -32.88 -9.41
N LEU A 52 -91.94 -32.57 -10.53
CA LEU A 52 -91.35 -31.75 -11.61
C LEU A 52 -91.13 -30.27 -11.21
N ARG A 53 -91.97 -29.72 -10.32
CA ARG A 53 -91.73 -28.38 -9.76
C ARG A 53 -90.63 -28.37 -8.69
N HIS A 54 -90.50 -29.45 -7.91
CA HIS A 54 -89.43 -29.58 -6.93
C HIS A 54 -88.05 -29.74 -7.58
N SER A 55 -87.92 -30.45 -8.71
CA SER A 55 -86.64 -30.61 -9.40
C SER A 55 -86.09 -29.29 -9.95
N ALA A 56 -86.94 -28.45 -10.54
CA ALA A 56 -86.53 -27.13 -11.01
C ALA A 56 -86.10 -26.19 -9.87
N SER A 57 -86.75 -26.29 -8.71
CA SER A 57 -86.37 -25.52 -7.52
C SER A 57 -85.04 -26.00 -6.93
N LEU A 58 -84.81 -27.31 -6.90
CA LEU A 58 -83.57 -27.92 -6.44
C LEU A 58 -82.38 -27.50 -7.33
N MET A 59 -82.53 -27.61 -8.66
CA MET A 59 -81.50 -27.20 -9.62
C MET A 59 -81.13 -25.71 -9.48
N ARG A 60 -82.11 -24.84 -9.22
CA ARG A 60 -81.83 -23.41 -8.95
C ARG A 60 -81.06 -23.21 -7.65
N HIS A 61 -81.37 -23.99 -6.61
CA HIS A 61 -80.66 -23.93 -5.34
C HIS A 61 -79.22 -24.42 -5.48
N GLU A 62 -79.01 -25.53 -6.18
CA GLU A 62 -77.67 -26.07 -6.49
C GLU A 62 -76.85 -25.08 -7.33
N ALA A 63 -77.43 -24.50 -8.38
CA ALA A 63 -76.76 -23.50 -9.20
C ALA A 63 -76.36 -22.24 -8.38
N ARG A 64 -77.23 -21.77 -7.47
CA ARG A 64 -76.91 -20.65 -6.56
C ARG A 64 -75.81 -21.02 -5.58
N SER A 65 -75.87 -22.22 -5.01
CA SER A 65 -74.86 -22.74 -4.08
C SER A 65 -73.49 -22.85 -4.75
N LEU A 66 -73.43 -23.43 -5.96
CA LEU A 66 -72.20 -23.53 -6.76
C LEU A 66 -71.64 -22.15 -7.12
N LYS A 67 -72.50 -21.22 -7.53
CA LYS A 67 -72.10 -19.84 -7.83
C LYS A 67 -71.49 -19.16 -6.60
N LEU A 68 -72.15 -19.25 -5.45
CA LEU A 68 -71.66 -18.68 -4.19
C LEU A 68 -70.31 -19.31 -3.78
N SER A 69 -70.17 -20.63 -3.94
CA SER A 69 -68.93 -21.35 -3.67
C SER A 69 -67.78 -20.89 -4.59
N LEU A 70 -68.05 -20.70 -5.88
CA LEU A 70 -67.07 -20.17 -6.83
C LEU A 70 -66.65 -18.73 -6.49
N GLU A 71 -67.60 -17.87 -6.12
CA GLU A 71 -67.34 -16.50 -5.69
C GLU A 71 -66.50 -16.47 -4.40
N GLN A 72 -66.83 -17.29 -3.41
CA GLN A 72 -66.03 -17.43 -2.18
C GLN A 72 -64.61 -17.92 -2.48
N HIS A 73 -64.45 -18.90 -3.38
CA HIS A 73 -63.13 -19.39 -3.75
C HIS A 73 -62.32 -18.35 -4.54
N ALA A 74 -62.97 -17.52 -5.37
CA ALA A 74 -62.32 -16.40 -6.06
C ALA A 74 -61.82 -15.36 -5.05
N GLN A 75 -62.68 -14.94 -4.10
CA GLN A 75 -62.30 -14.01 -3.03
C GLN A 75 -61.15 -14.54 -2.17
N PHE A 76 -61.19 -15.83 -1.80
CA PHE A 76 -60.12 -16.45 -1.03
C PHE A 76 -58.79 -16.43 -1.80
N ARG A 77 -58.81 -16.72 -3.11
CA ARG A 77 -57.60 -16.65 -3.95
C ARG A 77 -57.06 -15.23 -4.06
N GLU A 78 -57.93 -14.23 -4.23
CA GLU A 78 -57.53 -12.82 -4.25
C GLU A 78 -56.93 -12.37 -2.91
N GLN A 79 -57.50 -12.82 -1.80
CA GLN A 79 -56.98 -12.51 -0.47
C GLN A 79 -55.61 -13.15 -0.24
N ASP A 80 -55.42 -14.39 -0.69
CA ASP A 80 -54.13 -15.09 -0.60
C ASP A 80 -53.05 -14.44 -1.48
N THR A 81 -53.39 -14.04 -2.71
CA THR A 81 -52.43 -13.33 -3.58
C THR A 81 -52.03 -11.99 -2.98
N LEU A 82 -52.98 -11.23 -2.44
CA LEU A 82 -52.71 -9.95 -1.79
C LEU A 82 -51.89 -10.12 -0.51
N ARG A 83 -52.17 -11.15 0.29
CA ARG A 83 -51.37 -11.49 1.48
C ARG A 83 -49.94 -11.88 1.11
N SER A 84 -49.78 -12.71 0.08
CA SER A 84 -48.48 -13.13 -0.44
C SER A 84 -47.67 -11.94 -0.94
N GLN A 85 -48.27 -11.05 -1.75
CA GLN A 85 -47.64 -9.82 -2.22
C GLN A 85 -47.21 -8.92 -1.07
N LYS A 86 -48.05 -8.73 -0.05
CA LYS A 86 -47.71 -7.92 1.13
C LYS A 86 -46.53 -8.51 1.90
N GLN A 87 -46.50 -9.83 2.07
CA GLN A 87 -45.37 -10.51 2.72
C GLN A 87 -44.09 -10.35 1.90
N GLN A 88 -44.18 -10.51 0.58
CA GLN A 88 -43.05 -10.35 -0.33
C GLN A 88 -42.49 -8.92 -0.30
N ALA A 89 -43.35 -7.90 -0.35
CA ALA A 89 -42.94 -6.50 -0.24
C ALA A 89 -42.24 -6.21 1.11
N THR A 90 -42.73 -6.79 2.21
CA THR A 90 -42.13 -6.63 3.54
C THR A 90 -40.74 -7.24 3.61
N LEU A 91 -40.56 -8.43 3.01
CA LEU A 91 -39.24 -9.09 2.93
C LEU A 91 -38.26 -8.28 2.08
N PHE A 92 -38.70 -7.77 0.92
CA PHE A 92 -37.85 -6.93 0.08
C PHE A 92 -37.40 -5.66 0.80
N GLN A 93 -38.31 -4.96 1.47
CA GLN A 93 -37.96 -3.76 2.24
C GLN A 93 -36.90 -4.07 3.31
N HIS A 94 -37.08 -5.17 4.04
CA HIS A 94 -36.10 -5.60 5.05
C HIS A 94 -34.72 -5.92 4.43
N PHE A 95 -34.67 -6.57 3.26
CA PHE A 95 -33.41 -6.80 2.57
C PHE A 95 -32.75 -5.51 2.08
N GLU A 96 -33.53 -4.56 1.58
CA GLU A 96 -33.01 -3.24 1.19
C GLU A 96 -32.41 -2.50 2.38
N ASP A 97 -33.09 -2.51 3.53
CA ASP A 97 -32.60 -1.90 4.76
C ASP A 97 -31.30 -2.57 5.24
N GLN A 98 -31.22 -3.91 5.17
CA GLN A 98 -29.99 -4.66 5.48
C GLN A 98 -28.84 -4.32 4.53
N LEU A 99 -29.11 -4.21 3.22
CA LEU A 99 -28.11 -3.83 2.23
C LEU A 99 -27.61 -2.41 2.44
N LYS A 100 -28.51 -1.49 2.83
CA LYS A 100 -28.16 -0.13 3.18
C LYS A 100 -27.25 -0.10 4.41
N HIS A 101 -27.62 -0.81 5.47
CA HIS A 101 -26.80 -0.90 6.68
C HIS A 101 -25.42 -1.50 6.41
N CYS A 102 -25.35 -2.55 5.59
CA CYS A 102 -24.08 -3.17 5.19
C CYS A 102 -23.19 -2.18 4.39
N ARG A 103 -23.78 -1.40 3.48
CA ARG A 103 -23.05 -0.35 2.74
C ARG A 103 -22.51 0.73 3.68
N GLU A 104 -23.33 1.23 4.61
CA GLU A 104 -22.89 2.22 5.60
C GLU A 104 -21.73 1.70 6.46
N GLN A 105 -21.77 0.42 6.87
CA GLN A 105 -20.68 -0.21 7.60
C GLN A 105 -19.41 -0.34 6.75
N GLN A 106 -19.55 -0.71 5.47
CA GLN A 106 -18.42 -0.80 4.54
C GLN A 106 -17.78 0.57 4.31
N ASP A 107 -18.57 1.61 4.10
CA ASP A 107 -18.09 2.97 3.90
C ASP A 107 -17.38 3.51 5.15
N ALA A 108 -17.93 3.25 6.34
CA ALA A 108 -17.31 3.62 7.60
C ALA A 108 -15.96 2.90 7.80
N LEU A 109 -15.89 1.60 7.47
CA LEU A 109 -14.67 0.82 7.56
C LEU A 109 -13.61 1.29 6.55
N LEU A 110 -14.02 1.57 5.31
CA LEU A 110 -13.14 2.11 4.27
C LEU A 110 -12.55 3.45 4.69
N LYS A 111 -13.39 4.35 5.21
CA LYS A 111 -12.95 5.65 5.73
C LYS A 111 -11.95 5.49 6.87
N HIS A 112 -12.21 4.59 7.82
CA HIS A 112 -11.27 4.30 8.91
C HIS A 112 -9.90 3.85 8.39
N PHE A 113 -9.86 2.96 7.39
CA PHE A 113 -8.59 2.52 6.81
C PHE A 113 -7.84 3.64 6.09
N GLN A 114 -8.55 4.51 5.35
CA GLN A 114 -7.95 5.69 4.72
C GLN A 114 -7.36 6.65 5.74
N ASP A 115 -8.09 6.95 6.81
CA ASP A 115 -7.62 7.81 7.90
C ASP A 115 -6.36 7.21 8.57
N GLN A 116 -6.36 5.89 8.78
CA GLN A 116 -5.23 5.17 9.35
C GLN A 116 -3.99 5.20 8.43
N GLU A 117 -4.17 4.98 7.13
CA GLU A 117 -3.09 5.07 6.14
C GLU A 117 -2.48 6.48 6.10
N GLN A 118 -3.30 7.53 6.08
CA GLN A 118 -2.83 8.91 6.15
C GLN A 118 -2.05 9.19 7.43
N GLN A 119 -2.48 8.66 8.58
CA GLN A 119 -1.74 8.81 9.83
C GLN A 119 -0.38 8.11 9.79
N TYR A 120 -0.31 6.91 9.21
CA TYR A 120 0.97 6.22 9.04
C TYR A 120 1.90 6.98 8.11
N GLN A 121 1.39 7.48 6.99
CA GLN A 121 2.16 8.26 6.03
C GLN A 121 2.76 9.51 6.69
N LYS A 122 1.95 10.28 7.43
CA LYS A 122 2.43 11.44 8.21
C LYS A 122 3.52 11.07 9.22
N ARG A 123 3.38 9.94 9.92
CA ARG A 123 4.40 9.47 10.89
C ARG A 123 5.70 9.06 10.20
N VAL A 124 5.62 8.43 9.03
CA VAL A 124 6.80 8.04 8.23
C VAL A 124 7.52 9.29 7.74
N GLU A 125 6.79 10.25 7.19
CA GLU A 125 7.35 11.54 6.75
C GLU A 125 8.02 12.30 7.90
N GLN A 126 7.36 12.40 9.06
CA GLN A 126 7.93 13.05 10.24
C GLN A 126 9.23 12.36 10.70
N LYS A 127 9.26 11.03 10.76
CA LYS A 127 10.47 10.28 11.12
C LYS A 127 11.57 10.42 10.06
N ASN A 128 11.22 10.52 8.78
CA ASN A 128 12.17 10.75 7.71
C ASN A 128 12.83 12.13 7.85
N ILE A 129 12.06 13.17 8.19
CA ILE A 129 12.59 14.52 8.48
C ILE A 129 13.54 14.45 9.68
N GLN A 130 13.10 13.87 10.80
CA GLN A 130 13.94 13.73 12.00
C GLN A 130 15.23 12.96 11.73
N ASN A 131 15.17 11.88 10.95
CA ASN A 131 16.36 11.12 10.57
C ASN A 131 17.33 11.94 9.70
N ARG A 132 16.81 12.80 8.80
CA ARG A 132 17.65 13.72 8.01
C ARG A 132 18.32 14.77 8.89
N GLU A 133 17.58 15.36 9.83
CA GLU A 133 18.11 16.32 10.79
C GLU A 133 19.20 15.70 11.67
N LEU A 134 18.94 14.51 12.22
CA LEU A 134 19.93 13.77 13.02
C LEU A 134 21.17 13.39 12.21
N LEU A 135 20.99 12.98 10.95
CA LEU A 135 22.11 12.71 10.04
C LEU A 135 22.95 13.98 9.86
N CYS A 136 22.33 15.10 9.50
CA CYS A 136 23.01 16.39 9.34
C CYS A 136 23.72 16.85 10.61
N ALA A 137 23.10 16.72 11.78
CA ALA A 137 23.72 17.07 13.06
C ALA A 137 24.96 16.19 13.37
N ALA A 138 24.88 14.88 13.13
CA ALA A 138 26.03 13.98 13.29
C ALA A 138 27.17 14.31 12.30
N LEU A 139 26.78 14.69 11.09
CA LEU A 139 27.66 15.09 10.01
C LEU A 139 28.37 16.44 10.29
N GLU A 140 27.68 17.39 10.92
CA GLU A 140 28.21 18.67 11.40
C GLU A 140 29.14 18.47 12.59
N GLU A 141 28.76 17.67 13.59
CA GLU A 141 29.63 17.33 14.73
C GLU A 141 30.95 16.71 14.25
N ARG A 142 30.88 15.79 13.29
CA ARG A 142 32.07 15.19 12.68
C ARG A 142 32.95 16.25 12.01
N THR A 143 32.34 17.21 11.32
CA THR A 143 33.04 18.33 10.68
C THR A 143 33.73 19.22 11.71
N GLU A 144 33.03 19.61 12.79
CA GLU A 144 33.62 20.40 13.87
C GLU A 144 34.78 19.66 14.56
N ARG A 145 34.64 18.35 14.77
CA ARG A 145 35.74 17.53 15.30
C ARG A 145 36.95 17.52 14.37
N LEU A 146 36.75 17.45 13.05
CA LEU A 146 37.85 17.54 12.09
C LEU A 146 38.54 18.90 12.15
N LYS A 147 37.79 19.99 12.33
CA LYS A 147 38.35 21.35 12.52
C LYS A 147 39.18 21.44 13.79
N LEU A 148 38.65 20.98 14.92
CA LEU A 148 39.36 20.98 16.21
C LEU A 148 40.64 20.16 16.18
N GLN A 149 40.70 19.10 15.38
CA GLN A 149 41.89 18.27 15.20
C GLN A 149 42.89 18.83 14.19
N GLY A 150 42.61 19.98 13.55
CA GLY A 150 43.45 20.50 12.46
C GLY A 150 43.45 19.60 11.21
N ARG A 151 42.45 18.72 11.06
CA ARG A 151 42.30 17.77 9.95
C ARG A 151 41.25 18.20 8.94
N TYR A 152 40.76 19.44 9.03
CA TYR A 152 39.78 19.99 8.08
C TYR A 152 40.45 20.44 6.77
N ASN A 153 40.96 19.46 6.03
CA ASN A 153 41.67 19.58 4.76
C ASN A 153 41.15 18.53 3.76
N ALA A 154 41.78 18.41 2.58
CA ALA A 154 41.35 17.46 1.54
C ALA A 154 41.29 15.99 2.05
N CYS A 155 42.25 15.57 2.88
CA CYS A 155 42.26 14.23 3.47
C CYS A 155 41.07 14.03 4.43
N GLY A 156 40.83 14.98 5.34
CA GLY A 156 39.67 14.94 6.22
C GLY A 156 38.34 14.99 5.49
N ALA A 157 38.28 15.70 4.35
CA ALA A 157 37.11 15.71 3.48
C ALA A 157 36.83 14.32 2.90
N LEU A 158 37.84 13.60 2.42
CA LEU A 158 37.69 12.22 1.95
C LEU A 158 37.18 11.27 3.05
N GLU A 159 37.74 11.36 4.26
CA GLU A 159 37.24 10.59 5.41
C GLU A 159 35.78 10.88 5.71
N ARG A 160 35.40 12.16 5.64
CA ARG A 160 34.06 12.64 5.91
C ARG A 160 33.05 12.24 4.84
N ILE A 161 33.48 12.16 3.57
CA ILE A 161 32.69 11.63 2.44
C ILE A 161 32.42 10.14 2.67
N VAL A 162 33.45 9.34 2.94
CA VAL A 162 33.29 7.89 3.20
C VAL A 162 32.40 7.66 4.42
N TYR A 163 32.60 8.42 5.50
CA TYR A 163 31.75 8.32 6.69
C TYR A 163 30.28 8.58 6.36
N GLN A 164 29.98 9.62 5.58
CA GLN A 164 28.63 9.92 5.13
C GLN A 164 28.05 8.82 4.25
N ALA A 165 28.83 8.31 3.29
CA ALA A 165 28.42 7.21 2.42
C ALA A 165 28.05 5.95 3.22
N LYS A 166 28.75 5.66 4.33
CA LYS A 166 28.39 4.58 5.25
C LYS A 166 27.06 4.83 5.96
N LEU A 167 26.84 6.05 6.46
CA LEU A 167 25.59 6.41 7.15
C LEU A 167 24.38 6.35 6.20
N GLU A 168 24.55 6.78 4.95
CA GLU A 168 23.53 6.71 3.90
C GLU A 168 23.42 5.32 3.26
N LYS A 169 24.21 4.34 3.70
CA LYS A 169 24.24 2.97 3.16
C LYS A 169 24.60 2.89 1.67
N LYS A 170 25.29 3.90 1.13
CA LYS A 170 25.88 3.87 -0.23
C LYS A 170 27.05 2.89 -0.31
N ILE A 171 27.73 2.64 0.81
CA ILE A 171 28.80 1.64 0.94
C ILE A 171 28.66 0.85 2.26
N PRO A 172 29.26 -0.36 2.38
CA PRO A 172 29.22 -1.13 3.62
C PRO A 172 29.90 -0.41 4.80
N PRO A 173 29.40 -0.55 6.03
CA PRO A 173 29.95 0.14 7.20
C PRO A 173 31.38 -0.29 7.57
N THR A 174 31.77 -1.52 7.21
CA THR A 174 33.08 -2.12 7.52
C THR A 174 34.18 -1.72 6.54
N THR A 175 33.84 -1.10 5.41
CA THR A 175 34.77 -0.77 4.34
C THR A 175 35.81 0.28 4.78
N GLY A 176 37.08 0.10 4.38
CA GLY A 176 38.15 1.07 4.64
C GLY A 176 37.94 2.41 3.92
N ILE A 177 38.78 3.41 4.18
CA ILE A 177 38.62 4.73 3.53
C ILE A 177 38.88 4.62 2.02
N GLN A 178 40.07 4.17 1.62
CA GLN A 178 40.42 4.01 0.20
C GLN A 178 39.50 3.02 -0.54
N GLU A 179 39.20 1.88 0.08
CA GLU A 179 38.23 0.91 -0.46
C GLU A 179 36.84 1.54 -0.63
N GLY A 180 36.42 2.40 0.30
CA GLY A 180 35.15 3.13 0.23
C GLY A 180 35.11 4.13 -0.91
N LEU A 181 36.22 4.85 -1.15
CA LEU A 181 36.36 5.73 -2.31
C LEU A 181 36.29 4.93 -3.62
N GLY A 182 36.94 3.77 -3.68
CA GLY A 182 36.84 2.82 -4.81
C GLY A 182 35.39 2.45 -5.12
N LYS A 183 34.64 1.99 -4.10
CA LYS A 183 33.22 1.63 -4.25
C LYS A 183 32.34 2.80 -4.67
N LEU A 184 32.65 4.02 -4.21
CA LEU A 184 31.94 5.22 -4.66
C LEU A 184 32.22 5.52 -6.13
N ALA A 185 33.44 5.27 -6.61
CA ALA A 185 33.82 5.47 -8.00
C ALA A 185 33.18 4.47 -8.98
N GLU A 186 32.79 3.29 -8.50
CA GLU A 186 32.00 2.32 -9.28
C GLU A 186 30.54 2.78 -9.51
N GLY A 187 30.08 3.79 -8.76
CA GLY A 187 28.72 4.32 -8.85
C GLY A 187 28.49 5.18 -10.10
N ARG A 188 27.31 5.05 -10.72
CA ARG A 188 26.92 5.83 -11.91
C ARG A 188 27.05 7.35 -11.69
N GLU A 189 26.66 7.84 -10.52
CA GLU A 189 26.78 9.27 -10.16
C GLU A 189 28.22 9.78 -10.29
N PHE A 190 29.20 8.96 -9.89
CA PHE A 190 30.61 9.32 -10.01
C PHE A 190 31.08 9.29 -11.47
N THR A 191 30.70 8.27 -12.23
CA THR A 191 31.05 8.15 -13.66
C THR A 191 30.55 9.36 -14.45
N ASP A 192 29.31 9.80 -14.21
CA ASP A 192 28.73 10.96 -14.89
C ASP A 192 29.51 12.24 -14.57
N ILE A 193 29.95 12.42 -13.32
CA ILE A 193 30.79 13.55 -12.89
C ILE A 193 32.18 13.45 -13.53
N LEU A 194 32.77 12.26 -13.55
CA LEU A 194 34.09 12.03 -14.14
C LEU A 194 34.07 12.38 -15.63
N GLU A 195 33.06 11.96 -16.39
CA GLU A 195 32.94 12.32 -17.81
C GLU A 195 32.85 13.83 -18.03
N GLN A 196 32.13 14.55 -17.15
CA GLN A 196 32.05 16.01 -17.19
C GLN A 196 33.42 16.64 -16.88
N GLU A 197 34.14 16.12 -15.88
CA GLU A 197 35.48 16.59 -15.54
C GLU A 197 36.51 16.32 -16.65
N VAL A 198 36.46 15.15 -17.30
CA VAL A 198 37.31 14.82 -18.45
C VAL A 198 37.08 15.83 -19.58
N LYS A 199 35.81 16.13 -19.90
CA LYS A 199 35.46 17.13 -20.93
C LYS A 199 35.93 18.53 -20.55
N ALA A 200 35.79 18.92 -19.29
CA ALA A 200 36.19 20.24 -18.80
C ALA A 200 37.71 20.44 -18.82
N ARG A 201 38.49 19.42 -18.41
CA ARG A 201 39.95 19.52 -18.26
C ARG A 201 40.73 19.23 -19.55
N ARG A 202 40.10 18.63 -20.57
CA ARG A 202 40.69 18.26 -21.88
C ARG A 202 41.90 17.32 -21.83
N ARG A 203 42.44 16.99 -20.65
CA ARG A 203 43.66 16.19 -20.43
C ARG A 203 43.61 15.43 -19.10
N LEU A 204 42.73 14.43 -19.01
CA LEU A 204 42.90 13.36 -18.02
C LEU A 204 43.54 12.17 -18.73
N ASP A 205 44.66 11.67 -18.20
CA ASP A 205 45.41 10.58 -18.80
C ASP A 205 45.14 9.24 -18.09
N LEU A 206 45.79 8.17 -18.57
CA LEU A 206 45.77 6.83 -17.95
C LEU A 206 46.19 6.83 -16.47
N GLY A 207 46.91 7.88 -16.03
CA GLY A 207 47.32 8.07 -14.65
C GLY A 207 46.18 8.46 -13.71
N PHE A 208 44.99 8.82 -14.20
CA PHE A 208 43.82 9.10 -13.35
C PHE A 208 43.48 7.91 -12.44
N THR A 209 43.41 6.69 -12.99
CA THR A 209 43.07 5.49 -12.21
C THR A 209 44.09 5.23 -11.12
N VAL A 210 45.39 5.32 -11.44
CA VAL A 210 46.49 5.13 -10.48
C VAL A 210 46.47 6.22 -9.40
N SER A 211 46.15 7.45 -9.78
CA SER A 211 46.01 8.58 -8.85
C SER A 211 44.81 8.37 -7.92
N PHE A 212 43.69 7.86 -8.45
CA PHE A 212 42.51 7.54 -7.67
C PHE A 212 42.76 6.42 -6.65
N GLU A 213 43.43 5.34 -7.06
CA GLU A 213 43.80 4.20 -6.20
C GLU A 213 44.71 4.61 -5.02
N ASN A 214 45.50 5.67 -5.19
CA ASN A 214 46.41 6.19 -4.18
C ASN A 214 45.94 7.51 -3.55
N LEU A 215 44.73 7.98 -3.88
CA LEU A 215 44.28 9.33 -3.55
C LEU A 215 44.31 9.63 -2.05
N TYR A 216 43.81 8.71 -1.23
CA TYR A 216 43.82 8.90 0.23
C TYR A 216 45.25 8.93 0.79
N HIS A 217 46.14 8.07 0.27
CA HIS A 217 47.54 8.07 0.67
C HIS A 217 48.24 9.39 0.27
N ASN A 218 48.07 9.83 -0.99
CA ASN A 218 48.68 11.05 -1.53
C ASN A 218 48.22 12.32 -0.80
N THR A 219 46.94 12.37 -0.41
CA THR A 219 46.37 13.51 0.32
C THR A 219 46.76 13.54 1.80
N SER A 220 47.05 12.38 2.41
CA SER A 220 47.41 12.29 3.83
C SER A 220 48.71 13.01 4.19
N TRP A 221 49.64 13.17 3.25
CA TRP A 221 50.90 13.90 3.44
C TRP A 221 50.76 15.42 3.29
N ARG A 222 49.58 15.92 2.89
CA ARG A 222 49.35 17.32 2.50
C ARG A 222 48.40 18.00 3.47
N THR A 223 48.73 17.94 4.74
CA THR A 223 47.90 18.44 5.84
C THR A 223 48.07 19.92 6.15
N ASN A 224 49.06 20.58 5.54
CA ASN A 224 49.42 21.96 5.84
C ASN A 224 48.52 22.95 5.09
N GLY A 225 47.89 23.86 5.83
CA GLY A 225 47.38 25.13 5.27
C GLY A 225 45.88 25.21 5.03
N ASN A 226 45.04 25.04 6.07
CA ASN A 226 43.63 25.41 5.90
C ASN A 226 43.04 26.12 7.12
N ASP A 227 42.51 27.31 6.86
CA ASP A 227 42.04 28.33 7.79
C ASP A 227 40.63 28.02 8.35
N GLY A 228 40.22 26.75 8.27
CA GLY A 228 39.13 26.17 9.06
C GLY A 228 37.71 26.28 8.50
N ALA A 229 37.44 27.11 7.48
CA ALA A 229 36.06 27.33 7.01
C ALA A 229 35.66 26.51 5.76
N ILE A 230 36.55 26.42 4.77
CA ILE A 230 36.27 25.83 3.45
C ILE A 230 37.38 24.86 3.05
N ILE A 231 37.05 23.74 2.40
CA ILE A 231 38.05 22.84 1.81
C ILE A 231 38.55 23.47 0.51
N ILE A 232 39.86 23.75 0.41
CA ILE A 232 40.46 24.33 -0.79
C ILE A 232 41.28 23.25 -1.50
N VAL A 233 40.98 23.01 -2.77
CA VAL A 233 41.79 22.17 -3.65
C VAL A 233 42.60 23.08 -4.58
N GLU A 234 43.87 23.29 -4.25
CA GLU A 234 44.76 24.19 -4.99
C GLU A 234 45.57 23.46 -6.07
N GLU A 235 45.68 24.08 -7.25
CA GLU A 235 46.49 23.59 -8.37
C GLU A 235 47.96 23.39 -8.03
N THR A 236 48.55 24.30 -7.27
CA THR A 236 49.96 24.24 -6.85
C THR A 236 50.23 23.11 -5.86
N THR A 237 49.18 22.65 -5.17
CA THR A 237 49.29 21.63 -4.13
C THR A 237 49.04 20.25 -4.71
N PHE A 238 48.10 20.10 -5.65
CA PHE A 238 47.67 18.80 -6.20
C PHE A 238 48.04 18.62 -7.68
N PRO A 239 48.74 17.52 -8.05
CA PRO A 239 48.88 17.11 -9.45
C PRO A 239 47.52 17.03 -10.13
N ASP A 240 47.46 17.29 -11.43
CA ASP A 240 46.20 17.38 -12.19
C ASP A 240 45.27 16.17 -12.00
N ASN A 241 45.81 14.96 -12.01
CA ASN A 241 45.04 13.74 -11.83
C ASN A 241 44.50 13.58 -10.39
N ASP A 242 45.34 13.81 -9.36
CA ASP A 242 44.91 13.79 -7.96
C ASP A 242 43.84 14.86 -7.70
N ARG A 243 44.05 16.06 -8.25
CA ARG A 243 43.13 17.19 -8.18
C ARG A 243 41.78 16.85 -8.81
N ALA A 244 41.78 16.30 -10.02
CA ALA A 244 40.55 15.92 -10.70
C ALA A 244 39.79 14.83 -9.94
N ALA A 245 40.49 13.84 -9.38
CA ALA A 245 39.90 12.79 -8.55
C ALA A 245 39.24 13.38 -7.29
N LEU A 246 39.93 14.29 -6.60
CA LEU A 246 39.37 15.03 -5.46
C LEU A 246 38.12 15.84 -5.84
N VAL A 247 38.18 16.58 -6.95
CA VAL A 247 37.06 17.39 -7.44
C VAL A 247 35.86 16.53 -7.80
N CYS A 248 36.07 15.36 -8.43
CA CYS A 248 34.97 14.42 -8.72
C CYS A 248 34.26 13.98 -7.44
N LEU A 249 35.01 13.61 -6.40
CA LEU A 249 34.44 13.17 -5.11
C LEU A 249 33.74 14.31 -4.36
N LEU A 250 34.29 15.52 -4.39
CA LEU A 250 33.67 16.69 -3.76
C LEU A 250 32.40 17.13 -4.50
N LYS A 251 32.39 17.07 -5.84
CA LYS A 251 31.17 17.26 -6.64
C LYS A 251 30.11 16.21 -6.34
N LEU A 252 30.53 14.94 -6.23
CA LEU A 252 29.63 13.84 -5.86
C LEU A 252 28.98 14.14 -4.51
N GLN A 253 29.77 14.48 -3.50
CA GLN A 253 29.25 14.79 -2.17
C GLN A 253 28.42 16.09 -2.12
N SER A 254 28.65 17.03 -3.04
CA SER A 254 27.85 18.26 -3.13
C SER A 254 26.38 18.00 -3.48
N SER A 255 26.07 16.84 -4.06
CA SER A 255 24.70 16.40 -4.33
C SER A 255 24.03 15.68 -3.14
N TRP A 256 24.77 15.39 -2.07
CA TRP A 256 24.28 14.69 -0.90
C TRP A 256 23.75 15.65 0.17
N LEU A 257 23.16 15.11 1.24
CA LEU A 257 22.68 15.91 2.37
C LEU A 257 23.86 16.55 3.11
N CYS A 258 23.72 17.82 3.49
CA CYS A 258 24.75 18.55 4.26
C CYS A 258 26.15 18.51 3.59
N PRO A 259 26.26 19.13 2.39
CA PRO A 259 27.50 19.16 1.62
C PRO A 259 28.62 19.90 2.35
N LEU A 260 29.86 19.47 2.14
CA LEU A 260 31.03 20.19 2.64
C LEU A 260 31.21 21.46 1.82
N PRO A 261 31.45 22.63 2.43
CA PRO A 261 31.88 23.80 1.68
C PRO A 261 33.28 23.53 1.11
N TRP A 262 33.42 23.62 -0.21
CA TRP A 262 34.70 23.47 -0.89
C TRP A 262 34.81 24.38 -2.10
N LYS A 263 36.04 24.64 -2.55
CA LYS A 263 36.32 25.32 -3.82
C LYS A 263 37.62 24.80 -4.44
N GLU A 264 37.64 24.76 -5.77
CA GLU A 264 38.88 24.57 -6.52
C GLU A 264 39.52 25.94 -6.78
N LYS A 265 40.82 26.07 -6.52
CA LYS A 265 41.58 27.30 -6.75
C LYS A 265 42.64 27.04 -7.82
N LEU A 266 42.43 27.66 -8.97
CA LEU A 266 43.38 27.63 -10.08
C LEU A 266 44.46 28.69 -9.85
N HIS A 267 45.69 28.39 -10.25
CA HIS A 267 46.77 29.36 -10.22
C HIS A 267 46.56 30.36 -11.36
N GLU A 268 46.04 31.54 -11.02
CA GLU A 268 45.98 32.64 -11.98
C GLU A 268 47.41 33.17 -12.18
N PHE A 269 48.01 32.84 -13.33
CA PHE A 269 49.22 33.53 -13.75
C PHE A 269 48.90 35.03 -13.81
N PRO A 270 49.70 35.91 -13.17
CA PRO A 270 49.49 37.33 -13.27
C PRO A 270 49.48 37.67 -14.76
N LYS A 271 48.33 38.13 -15.26
CA LYS A 271 48.19 38.59 -16.65
C LYS A 271 49.22 39.69 -16.80
N GLY A 272 50.34 39.38 -17.45
CA GLY A 272 51.48 40.29 -17.55
C GLY A 272 50.98 41.67 -17.95
N GLY A 273 51.23 42.66 -17.08
CA GLY A 273 51.01 44.05 -17.41
C GLY A 273 51.83 44.35 -18.65
N LYS A 274 51.13 44.65 -19.75
CA LYS A 274 51.75 45.21 -20.95
C LYS A 274 52.20 46.63 -20.67
#